data_AF-A0A0N4YYU7-F1
#
_entry.id   AF-A0A0N4YYU7-F1
#
_cell.length_a   1.000
_cell.length_b   1.000
_cell.length_c   1.000
_cell.angle_alpha   90.00
_cell.angle_beta   90.00
_cell.angle_gamma   90.00
#
_symmetry.space_group_name_H-M   'P 1'
#
loop_
_entity.id
_entity.type
_entity.pdbx_description
1 polymer ?
#
loop_
_entity_poly.entity_id
_entity_poly.type
_entity_poly.pdbx_seq_one_letter_code
_entity_poly.pdbx_strand_id
1 'polypeptide(L)'
;MLDKHLRDIPLDFMLGFFVSLIVRRWSELFRNIGLIENLAHMISGCIRGGDDKTKTRRRNIIRYCVVAQILAFRDISVQWAISLLKKARYDDVVISTDMLFIKCVEEVNKFRTNLLTLSTYDWVPIPIMYPQLVFLA
;
A
#
# COMPACT_ATOMS: atom_id res chain seq x y z
N MET A 1 7.92 49.01 -3.89
CA MET A 1 9.08 48.69 -4.77
C MET A 1 9.35 47.18 -4.87
N LEU A 2 8.97 46.36 -3.89
CA LEU A 2 9.14 44.89 -3.92
C LEU A 2 8.22 44.17 -4.95
N ASP A 3 6.99 44.65 -5.14
CA ASP A 3 5.97 44.00 -6.00
C ASP A 3 6.20 44.11 -7.51
N LYS A 4 7.19 44.92 -7.94
CA LYS A 4 7.59 45.01 -9.36
C LYS A 4 8.58 43.90 -9.71
N HIS A 5 9.49 43.54 -8.81
CA HIS A 5 10.46 42.45 -9.01
C HIS A 5 9.86 41.05 -8.83
N LEU A 6 8.80 40.91 -8.03
CA LEU A 6 8.05 39.65 -7.89
C LEU A 6 7.24 39.27 -9.15
N ARG A 7 6.94 40.24 -10.02
CA ARG A 7 6.27 40.02 -11.32
C ARG A 7 7.22 39.54 -12.43
N ASP A 8 8.53 39.70 -12.25
CA ASP A 8 9.56 39.26 -13.20
C ASP A 8 9.96 37.79 -13.00
N ILE A 9 9.41 37.13 -11.97
CA ILE A 9 9.61 35.70 -11.74
C ILE A 9 8.69 34.95 -12.73
N PRO A 10 9.23 34.12 -13.66
CA PRO A 10 8.42 33.38 -14.61
C PRO A 10 7.74 32.20 -13.90
N LEU A 11 6.67 32.49 -13.17
CA LEU A 11 5.90 31.52 -12.38
C LEU A 11 5.36 30.39 -13.27
N ASP A 12 5.02 30.68 -14.52
CA ASP A 12 4.58 29.67 -15.49
C ASP A 12 5.68 28.67 -15.84
N PHE A 13 6.93 29.12 -15.93
CA PHE A 13 8.09 28.25 -16.16
C PHE A 13 8.37 27.37 -14.93
N MET A 14 8.32 27.95 -13.73
CA MET A 14 8.50 27.20 -12.47
C MET A 14 7.37 26.19 -12.25
N LEU A 15 6.13 26.57 -12.55
CA LEU A 15 4.96 25.70 -12.48
C LEU A 15 5.08 24.55 -13.49
N GLY A 16 5.54 24.83 -14.71
CA GLY A 16 5.79 23.81 -15.73
C GLY A 16 6.84 22.78 -15.28
N PHE A 17 7.94 23.23 -14.66
CA PHE A 17 8.95 22.33 -14.10
C PHE A 17 8.41 21.52 -12.91
N PHE A 18 7.65 22.17 -12.02
CA PHE A 18 7.04 21.53 -10.85
C PHE A 18 6.02 20.45 -11.24
N VAL A 19 5.10 20.76 -12.15
CA VAL A 19 4.10 19.80 -12.66
C VAL A 19 4.80 18.65 -13.39
N SER A 20 5.80 18.94 -14.22
CA SER A 20 6.58 17.89 -14.90
C SER A 20 7.29 16.95 -13.91
N LEU A 21 7.85 17.49 -12.82
CA LEU A 21 8.48 16.71 -11.76
C LEU A 21 7.47 15.81 -11.03
N ILE A 22 6.29 16.34 -10.70
CA ILE A 22 5.21 15.58 -10.05
C ILE A 22 4.73 14.47 -10.97
N VAL A 23 4.41 14.78 -12.23
CA VAL A 23 3.93 13.80 -13.22
C VAL A 23 4.98 12.71 -13.43
N ARG A 24 6.26 13.06 -13.49
CA ARG A 24 7.35 12.08 -13.63
C ARG A 24 7.40 11.13 -12.42
N ARG A 25 7.44 11.67 -11.20
CA ARG A 25 7.45 10.86 -9.96
C ARG A 25 6.22 9.98 -9.85
N TRP A 26 5.06 10.52 -10.16
CA TRP A 26 3.80 9.79 -10.14
C TRP A 26 3.84 8.65 -11.18
N SER A 27 4.28 8.92 -12.40
CA SER A 27 4.40 7.91 -13.45
C SER A 27 5.43 6.81 -13.13
N GLU A 28 6.54 7.15 -12.48
CA GLU A 28 7.53 6.16 -12.00
C GLU A 28 6.95 5.29 -10.87
N LEU A 29 6.20 5.89 -9.95
CA LEU A 29 5.52 5.17 -8.88
C LEU A 29 4.50 4.16 -9.44
N PHE A 30 3.71 4.55 -10.44
CA PHE A 30 2.77 3.65 -11.13
C PHE A 30 3.47 2.51 -11.89
N ARG A 31 4.63 2.78 -12.50
CA ARG A 31 5.42 1.75 -13.17
C ARG A 31 6.02 0.74 -12.18
N ASN A 32 6.48 1.21 -11.02
CA ASN A 32 7.13 0.37 -10.01
C ASN A 32 6.15 -0.44 -9.15
N ILE A 33 4.89 0.00 -9.02
CA ILE A 33 3.83 -0.74 -8.31
C ILE A 33 3.61 -2.15 -8.91
N GLY A 34 4.03 -2.39 -10.16
CA GLY A 34 4.02 -3.70 -10.79
C GLY A 34 2.60 -4.20 -10.98
N LEU A 35 1.95 -3.81 -12.09
CA LEU A 35 0.66 -4.39 -12.45
C LEU A 35 0.81 -5.91 -12.61
N ILE A 36 -0.07 -6.66 -11.93
CA ILE A 36 -0.06 -8.12 -11.87
C ILE A 36 -0.22 -8.78 -13.25
N GLU A 37 -0.68 -8.02 -14.24
CA GLU A 37 -0.81 -8.41 -15.65
C GLU A 37 0.43 -9.16 -16.19
N ASN A 38 1.63 -8.61 -16.00
CA ASN A 38 2.86 -9.21 -16.52
C ASN A 38 3.17 -10.56 -15.83
N LEU A 39 2.95 -10.62 -14.52
CA LEU A 39 3.15 -11.84 -13.74
C LEU A 39 2.10 -12.90 -14.10
N ALA A 40 0.85 -12.50 -14.31
CA ALA A 40 -0.24 -13.39 -14.73
C ALA A 40 0.03 -13.98 -16.11
N HIS A 41 0.52 -13.18 -17.06
CA HIS A 41 0.94 -13.65 -18.38
C HIS A 41 2.08 -14.67 -18.29
N MET A 42 3.11 -14.38 -17.49
CA MET A 42 4.23 -15.31 -17.27
C MET A 42 3.77 -16.63 -16.62
N ILE A 43 2.95 -16.57 -15.57
CA ILE A 43 2.42 -17.77 -14.89
C ILE A 43 1.55 -18.61 -15.84
N SER A 44 0.75 -17.95 -16.69
CA SER A 44 -0.05 -18.63 -17.71
C SER A 44 0.83 -19.34 -18.76
N GLY A 45 1.94 -18.71 -19.16
CA GLY A 45 2.88 -19.29 -20.12
C GLY A 45 3.74 -20.43 -19.56
N CYS A 46 4.14 -20.33 -18.28
CA CYS A 46 4.97 -21.33 -17.58
C CYS A 46 4.19 -22.60 -17.24
N ILE A 47 2.96 -22.46 -16.72
CA ILE A 47 2.17 -23.61 -16.27
C ILE A 47 1.23 -24.02 -17.39
N ARG A 48 1.66 -24.97 -18.23
CA ARG A 48 0.84 -25.56 -19.30
C ARG A 48 0.05 -26.75 -18.77
N GLY A 49 -1.22 -26.86 -19.16
CA GLY A 49 -2.10 -27.95 -18.73
C GLY A 49 -3.55 -27.51 -18.54
N GLY A 50 -4.47 -28.33 -19.07
CA GLY A 50 -5.91 -28.13 -19.02
C GLY A 50 -6.61 -28.80 -17.83
N ASP A 51 -5.87 -29.55 -17.01
CA ASP A 51 -6.40 -30.20 -15.83
C ASP A 51 -6.87 -29.19 -14.77
N ASP A 52 -7.93 -29.52 -14.04
CA ASP A 52 -8.55 -28.60 -13.08
C ASP A 52 -7.65 -28.31 -11.88
N LYS A 53 -6.80 -29.27 -11.49
CA LYS A 53 -5.79 -29.04 -10.44
C LYS A 53 -4.77 -28.00 -10.90
N THR A 54 -4.35 -28.07 -12.16
CA THR A 54 -3.39 -27.12 -12.75
C THR A 54 -4.00 -25.73 -12.91
N LYS A 55 -5.28 -25.63 -13.33
CA LYS A 55 -6.02 -24.36 -13.35
C LYS A 55 -6.13 -23.75 -11.95
N THR A 56 -6.44 -24.57 -10.95
CA THR A 56 -6.57 -24.12 -9.55
C THR A 56 -5.24 -23.60 -9.00
N ARG A 57 -4.13 -24.28 -9.29
CA ARG A 57 -2.78 -23.81 -8.92
C ARG A 57 -2.44 -22.45 -9.54
N ARG A 58 -2.67 -22.25 -10.85
CA ARG A 58 -2.47 -20.93 -11.50
C ARG A 58 -3.28 -19.83 -10.83
N ARG A 59 -4.56 -20.08 -10.56
CA ARG A 59 -5.46 -19.12 -9.89
C ARG A 59 -5.00 -18.80 -8.47
N ASN A 60 -4.57 -19.81 -7.70
CA ASN A 60 -4.11 -19.61 -6.33
C ASN A 60 -2.83 -18.77 -6.26
N ILE A 61 -1.86 -19.02 -7.16
CA ILE A 61 -0.62 -18.22 -7.22
C ILE A 61 -0.96 -16.76 -7.52
N ILE A 62 -1.78 -16.49 -8.55
CA ILE A 62 -2.19 -15.13 -8.90
C ILE A 62 -2.93 -14.45 -7.74
N ARG A 63 -3.84 -15.16 -7.06
CA ARG A 63 -4.55 -14.65 -5.87
C ARG A 63 -3.60 -14.23 -4.76
N TYR A 64 -2.57 -15.02 -4.45
CA TYR A 64 -1.59 -14.64 -3.43
C TYR A 64 -0.78 -13.41 -3.85
N CYS A 65 -0.42 -13.27 -5.12
CA CYS A 65 0.23 -12.06 -5.62
C CYS A 65 -0.68 -10.82 -5.52
N VAL A 66 -1.98 -10.96 -5.80
CA VAL A 66 -2.98 -9.88 -5.61
C VAL A 66 -3.10 -9.50 -4.15
N VAL A 67 -3.12 -10.46 -3.23
CA VAL A 67 -3.13 -10.17 -1.78
C VAL A 67 -1.89 -9.39 -1.38
N ALA A 68 -0.69 -9.79 -1.84
CA ALA A 68 0.54 -9.04 -1.57
C ALA A 68 0.47 -7.59 -2.08
N GLN A 69 -0.10 -7.37 -3.27
CA GLN A 69 -0.30 -6.03 -3.83
C GLN A 69 -1.27 -5.18 -2.98
N ILE A 70 -2.38 -5.78 -2.53
CA ILE A 70 -3.36 -5.12 -1.63
C ILE A 70 -2.70 -4.73 -0.29
N LEU A 71 -1.87 -5.61 0.27
CA LEU A 71 -1.14 -5.33 1.52
C LEU A 71 -0.16 -4.15 1.35
N ALA A 72 0.52 -4.05 0.20
CA ALA A 72 1.39 -2.93 -0.11
C ALA A 72 0.61 -1.61 -0.22
N PHE A 73 -0.55 -1.61 -0.89
CA PHE A 73 -1.41 -0.42 -0.97
C PHE A 73 -1.98 0.00 0.38
N ARG A 74 -2.38 -0.96 1.21
CA ARG A 74 -2.80 -0.70 2.59
C ARG A 74 -1.70 0.02 3.37
N ASP A 75 -0.47 -0.46 3.28
CA ASP A 75 0.66 0.13 4.00
C ASP A 75 0.96 1.57 3.56
N ILE A 76 0.86 1.86 2.25
CA ILE A 76 0.96 3.22 1.71
C ILE A 76 -0.19 4.10 2.24
N SER A 77 -1.43 3.59 2.24
CA SER A 77 -2.60 4.33 2.73
C SER A 77 -2.50 4.71 4.20
N VAL A 78 -1.98 3.82 5.06
CA VAL A 78 -1.78 4.10 6.49
C VAL A 78 -0.71 5.19 6.69
N GLN A 79 0.39 5.15 5.93
CA GLN A 79 1.43 6.18 5.99
C GLN A 79 0.93 7.56 5.56
N TRP A 80 0.02 7.62 4.58
CA TRP A 80 -0.64 8.85 4.18
C TRP A 80 -1.53 9.41 5.29
N ALA A 81 -2.30 8.57 5.97
CA ALA A 81 -3.12 8.99 7.11
C ALA A 81 -2.26 9.61 8.24
N ILE A 82 -1.11 8.99 8.57
CA ILE A 82 -0.17 9.52 9.56
C ILE A 82 0.45 10.85 9.08
N SER A 83 0.79 10.95 7.80
CA SER A 83 1.32 12.20 7.21
C SER A 83 0.31 13.35 7.29
N LEU A 84 -0.98 13.07 7.07
CA LEU A 84 -2.06 14.05 7.23
C LEU A 84 -2.21 14.49 8.69
N LEU A 85 -2.14 13.56 9.66
CA LEU A 85 -2.15 13.89 11.08
C LEU A 85 -0.97 14.80 11.46
N LYS A 86 0.23 14.51 10.93
CA LYS A 86 1.42 15.35 11.14
C LYS A 86 1.23 16.75 10.57
N LYS A 87 0.64 16.85 9.38
CA LYS A 87 0.34 18.16 8.76
C LYS A 87 -0.70 18.94 9.58
N ALA A 88 -1.77 18.28 10.02
CA ALA A 88 -2.79 18.89 10.88
C ALA A 88 -2.23 19.38 12.23
N ARG A 89 -1.16 18.76 12.72
CA ARG A 89 -0.40 19.25 13.89
C ARG A 89 0.48 20.46 13.57
N TYR A 90 1.15 20.45 12.41
CA TYR A 90 2.01 21.57 11.96
C TYR A 90 1.20 22.84 11.71
N ASP A 91 -0.01 22.70 11.19
CA ASP A 91 -0.90 23.82 10.93
C ASP A 91 -1.49 24.42 12.23
N ASP A 92 -1.28 23.80 13.41
CA ASP A 92 -1.78 24.17 14.77
C ASP A 92 -3.28 24.50 14.90
N VAL A 93 -4.06 24.40 13.81
CA VAL A 93 -5.48 24.79 13.76
C VAL A 93 -6.42 23.72 14.33
N VAL A 94 -6.06 22.44 14.25
CA VAL A 94 -7.00 21.32 14.51
C VAL A 94 -6.64 20.49 15.74
N ILE A 95 -5.36 20.36 16.11
CA ILE A 95 -4.91 19.53 17.24
C ILE A 95 -4.07 20.40 18.19
N SER A 96 -4.72 20.91 19.23
CA SER A 96 -4.11 21.87 20.17
C SER A 96 -3.18 21.25 21.21
N THR A 97 -3.09 19.92 21.32
CA THR A 97 -2.30 19.25 22.38
C THR A 97 -1.53 18.05 21.84
N ASP A 98 -0.24 17.96 22.18
CA ASP A 98 0.65 16.87 21.75
C ASP A 98 0.16 15.49 22.18
N MET A 99 -0.49 15.39 23.34
CA MET A 99 -1.10 14.16 23.85
C MET A 99 -2.18 13.60 22.90
N LEU A 100 -3.00 14.47 22.29
CA LEU A 100 -4.07 14.06 21.37
C LEU A 100 -3.47 13.56 20.05
N PHE A 101 -2.42 14.23 19.56
CA PHE A 101 -1.70 13.80 18.37
C PHE A 101 -1.08 12.40 18.55
N ILE A 102 -0.40 12.17 19.67
CA ILE A 102 0.22 10.86 19.98
C ILE A 102 -0.85 9.77 20.03
N LYS A 103 -1.97 10.01 20.74
CA LYS A 103 -3.07 9.03 20.81
C LYS A 103 -3.68 8.71 19.44
N CYS A 104 -3.87 9.72 18.58
CA CYS A 104 -4.37 9.48 17.22
C CYS A 104 -3.39 8.62 16.40
N VAL A 105 -2.09 8.90 16.49
CA VAL A 105 -1.06 8.10 15.80
C VAL A 105 -1.00 6.67 16.34
N GLU A 106 -1.12 6.49 17.66
CA GLU A 106 -1.19 5.18 18.30
C GLU A 106 -2.40 4.37 17.81
N GLU A 107 -3.59 4.96 17.75
CA GLU A 107 -4.78 4.26 17.26
C GLU A 107 -4.67 3.86 15.79
N VAL A 108 -4.07 4.71 14.94
CA VAL A 108 -3.80 4.35 13.53
C VAL A 108 -2.79 3.21 13.43
N ASN A 109 -1.75 3.21 14.26
CA ASN A 109 -0.77 2.12 14.30
C ASN A 109 -1.38 0.81 14.86
N LYS A 110 -2.25 0.91 15.86
CA LYS A 110 -2.99 -0.23 16.41
C LYS A 110 -3.90 -0.87 15.36
N PHE A 111 -4.60 -0.05 14.57
CA PHE A 111 -5.38 -0.52 13.42
C PHE A 111 -4.52 -1.28 12.41
N ARG A 112 -3.35 -0.74 12.07
CA ARG A 112 -2.36 -1.41 11.20
C ARG A 112 -1.93 -2.78 11.76
N THR A 113 -1.59 -2.83 13.05
CA THR A 113 -1.13 -4.08 13.71
C THR A 113 -2.23 -5.13 13.75
N ASN A 114 -3.47 -4.76 14.06
CA ASN A 114 -4.61 -5.68 14.08
C ASN A 114 -4.86 -6.32 12.70
N LEU A 115 -4.71 -5.54 11.61
CA LEU A 115 -4.83 -6.05 10.26
C LEU A 115 -3.64 -6.95 9.85
N LEU A 116 -2.44 -6.64 10.33
CA LEU A 116 -1.27 -7.51 10.15
C LEU A 116 -1.47 -8.85 10.86
N THR A 117 -1.97 -8.84 12.10
CA THR A 117 -2.24 -10.08 12.85
C THR A 117 -3.25 -10.97 12.14
N LEU A 118 -4.32 -10.38 11.59
CA LEU A 118 -5.31 -11.12 10.80
C LEU A 118 -4.66 -11.78 9.57
N SER A 119 -3.78 -11.04 8.87
CA SER A 119 -3.04 -11.57 7.72
C SER A 119 -2.06 -12.67 8.10
N THR A 120 -1.47 -12.65 9.30
CA THR A 120 -0.57 -13.73 9.77
C THR A 120 -1.34 -14.98 10.17
N TYR A 121 -2.56 -14.85 10.70
CA TYR A 121 -3.42 -16.01 10.98
C TYR A 121 -3.82 -16.75 9.70
N ASP A 122 -4.00 -16.04 8.59
CA ASP A 122 -4.31 -16.63 7.28
C ASP A 122 -3.07 -17.27 6.62
N TRP A 123 -1.85 -16.80 6.98
CA TRP A 123 -0.58 -17.30 6.45
C TRP A 123 -0.07 -18.55 7.17
N VAL A 124 -0.29 -18.68 8.49
CA VAL A 124 0.19 -19.81 9.28
C VAL A 124 -0.84 -20.95 9.22
N PRO A 125 -0.59 -22.06 8.50
CA PRO A 125 -1.49 -23.19 8.54
C PRO A 125 -1.52 -23.79 9.96
N ILE A 126 -2.72 -24.11 10.45
CA ILE A 126 -2.89 -24.88 11.70
C ILE A 126 -2.01 -26.14 11.57
N PRO A 127 -1.15 -26.45 12.55
CA PRO A 127 -0.28 -27.62 12.49
C PRO A 127 -1.07 -28.86 12.07
N ILE A 128 -0.61 -29.56 11.04
CA ILE A 128 -1.32 -30.70 10.41
C ILE A 128 -1.64 -31.82 11.42
N MET A 129 -0.94 -31.85 12.56
CA MET A 129 -1.22 -32.73 13.69
C MET A 129 -2.58 -32.50 14.36
N TYR A 130 -3.11 -31.27 14.36
CA TYR A 130 -4.33 -30.94 15.10
C TYR A 130 -5.60 -31.57 14.48
N PRO A 131 -5.83 -31.47 13.16
CA PRO A 131 -6.88 -32.24 12.51
C PRO A 131 -6.71 -33.75 12.71
N GLN A 132 -5.48 -34.26 12.60
CA GLN A 132 -5.19 -35.70 12.73
C GLN A 132 -5.52 -36.26 14.12
N LEU A 133 -5.30 -35.48 15.20
CA LEU A 133 -5.60 -35.90 16.57
C LEU A 133 -7.11 -35.92 16.85
N VAL A 134 -7.87 -34.99 16.27
CA VAL A 134 -9.34 -34.93 16.40
C VAL A 134 -10.04 -36.07 15.64
N PHE A 135 -9.46 -36.55 14.53
CA PHE A 135 -9.97 -37.72 13.82
C PHE A 135 -9.59 -39.07 14.46
N LEU A 136 -8.62 -39.07 15.40
CA LEU A 136 -8.18 -40.27 16.13
C LEU A 136 -8.87 -40.44 17.50
N ALA A 137 -9.56 -39.41 17.99
CA ALA A 137 -10.38 -39.44 19.20
C ALA A 137 -11.84 -39.77 18.85
#